data_AF-A0A7S3PUC3-F1
#
_entry.id   AF-A0A7S3PUC3-F1
#
_cell.length_a   1.000
_cell.length_b   1.000
_cell.length_c   1.000
_cell.angle_alpha   90.00
_cell.angle_beta   90.00
_cell.angle_gamma   90.00
#
_symmetry.space_group_name_H-M   'P 1'
#
loop_
_entity.id
_entity.type
_entity.pdbx_description
1 polymer ?
#
loop_
_entity_poly.entity_id
_entity_poly.type
_entity_poly.pdbx_seq_one_letter_code
_entity_poly.pdbx_strand_id
1 'polypeptide(L)'
;FKFHYATLYLSSSKKTLPFTMNNLMLAQLMKDLQDPEMMRQAREMMQDPKFQDNMKKMAESNQFKASMKNTKESMEDPEKVKKLQESMEERLKDGDKQLKELEEKEAADKKEGVEDGDEKPAAK
;
A
#
# COMPACT_ATOMS: atom_id res chain seq x y z
N PHE A 1 18.72 -56.83 7.98
CA PHE A 1 18.12 -56.35 6.71
C PHE A 1 17.49 -54.99 6.98
N LYS A 2 17.94 -53.93 6.27
CA LYS A 2 17.14 -52.79 5.75
C LYS A 2 16.41 -51.89 6.79
N PHE A 3 16.44 -50.55 6.77
CA PHE A 3 16.88 -49.56 5.79
C PHE A 3 17.01 -48.21 6.52
N HIS A 4 18.01 -47.41 6.12
CA HIS A 4 18.01 -45.96 6.30
C HIS A 4 16.77 -45.34 5.66
N TYR A 5 16.14 -44.35 6.29
CA TYR A 5 15.63 -43.17 5.58
C TYR A 5 15.57 -41.98 6.55
N ALA A 6 16.66 -41.23 6.56
CA ALA A 6 16.62 -39.81 6.87
C ALA A 6 15.72 -39.14 5.82
N THR A 7 14.58 -38.61 6.24
CA THR A 7 13.81 -37.65 5.44
C THR A 7 14.04 -36.29 6.05
N LEU A 8 14.95 -35.54 5.42
CA LEU A 8 15.01 -34.09 5.50
C LEU A 8 13.61 -33.53 5.27
N TYR A 9 13.01 -32.91 6.27
CA TYR A 9 11.98 -31.91 6.03
C TYR A 9 12.65 -30.54 5.98
N LEU A 10 13.21 -30.27 4.81
CA LEU A 10 13.53 -28.93 4.36
C LEU A 10 12.25 -28.30 3.80
N SER A 11 12.12 -26.99 3.95
CA SER A 11 11.13 -26.12 3.28
C SER A 11 9.80 -25.93 4.01
N SER A 12 9.76 -24.86 4.80
CA SER A 12 8.93 -23.70 4.46
C SER A 12 9.33 -22.54 5.37
N SER A 13 10.23 -21.70 4.87
CA SER A 13 10.36 -20.33 5.38
C SER A 13 8.99 -19.68 5.24
N LYS A 14 8.28 -19.56 6.35
CA LYS A 14 7.17 -18.62 6.51
C LYS A 14 7.80 -17.25 6.32
N LYS A 15 7.82 -16.77 5.07
CA LYS A 15 8.07 -15.37 4.75
C LYS A 15 6.95 -14.61 5.46
N THR A 16 7.24 -14.15 6.66
CA THR A 16 6.48 -13.09 7.31
C THR A 16 6.53 -11.93 6.33
N LEU A 17 5.46 -11.73 5.56
CA LEU A 17 5.30 -10.51 4.77
C LEU A 17 5.42 -9.38 5.77
N PRO A 18 6.48 -8.56 5.71
CA PRO A 18 6.64 -7.50 6.67
C PRO A 18 5.47 -6.52 6.49
N PHE A 19 5.09 -5.90 7.59
CA PHE A 19 4.05 -4.87 7.77
C PHE A 19 4.26 -3.59 6.91
N THR A 20 5.00 -3.67 5.80
CA THR A 20 5.41 -2.58 4.90
C THR A 20 4.28 -2.05 4.01
N MET A 21 3.13 -2.72 3.95
CA MET A 21 1.98 -2.30 3.12
C MET A 21 1.50 -0.87 3.46
N ASN A 22 1.63 -0.44 4.71
CA ASN A 22 1.16 0.89 5.13
C ASN A 22 2.00 2.05 4.56
N ASN A 23 3.31 1.88 4.35
CA ASN A 23 4.18 2.92 3.82
C ASN A 23 4.04 3.04 2.30
N LEU A 24 3.96 1.90 1.61
CA LEU A 24 3.74 1.84 0.17
C LEU A 24 2.39 2.43 -0.21
N MET A 25 1.33 2.09 0.54
CA MET A 25 -0.01 2.64 0.30
C MET A 25 -0.04 4.15 0.49
N LEU A 26 0.69 4.69 1.47
CA LEU A 26 0.77 6.14 1.69
C LEU A 26 1.53 6.85 0.56
N ALA A 27 2.65 6.29 0.10
CA ALA A 27 3.41 6.84 -1.03
C ALA A 27 2.60 6.80 -2.33
N GLN A 28 1.92 5.68 -2.61
CA GLN A 28 1.01 5.56 -3.74
C GLN A 28 -0.13 6.59 -3.64
N LEU A 29 -0.75 6.74 -2.46
CA LEU A 29 -1.80 7.74 -2.24
C LEU A 29 -1.29 9.16 -2.48
N MET A 30 -0.06 9.51 -2.06
CA MET A 30 0.52 10.82 -2.34
C MET A 30 0.71 11.05 -3.84
N LYS A 31 1.11 10.01 -4.58
CA LYS A 31 1.24 10.05 -6.04
C LYS A 31 -0.13 10.19 -6.73
N ASP A 32 -1.13 9.44 -6.27
CA ASP A 32 -2.51 9.52 -6.78
C ASP A 32 -3.14 10.89 -6.48
N LEU A 33 -2.82 11.50 -5.34
CA LEU A 33 -3.26 12.86 -5.00
C LEU A 33 -2.60 13.93 -5.87
N GLN A 34 -1.43 13.67 -6.45
CA GLN A 34 -0.83 14.58 -7.44
C GLN A 34 -1.54 14.49 -8.80
N ASP A 35 -2.30 13.42 -9.05
CA ASP A 35 -3.11 13.28 -10.26
C ASP A 35 -4.44 14.06 -10.12
N PRO A 36 -4.65 15.12 -10.94
CA PRO A 36 -5.85 15.93 -10.87
C PRO A 36 -7.14 15.16 -11.20
N GLU A 37 -7.07 14.09 -12.01
CA GLU A 37 -8.22 13.25 -12.35
C GLU A 37 -8.62 12.36 -11.17
N MET A 38 -7.65 11.74 -10.49
CA MET A 38 -7.91 10.97 -9.28
C MET A 38 -8.47 11.85 -8.16
N MET A 39 -7.94 13.07 -7.99
CA MET A 39 -8.49 14.10 -7.10
C MET A 39 -9.94 14.47 -7.44
N ARG A 40 -10.29 14.55 -8.73
CA ARG A 40 -11.67 14.81 -9.16
C ARG A 40 -12.59 13.66 -8.80
N GLN A 41 -12.19 12.42 -9.07
CA GLN A 41 -12.96 11.23 -8.74
C GLN A 41 -13.13 11.05 -7.22
N ALA A 42 -12.07 11.29 -6.44
CA ALA A 42 -12.14 11.29 -4.98
C ALA A 42 -13.12 12.35 -4.47
N ARG A 43 -13.12 13.55 -5.05
CA ARG A 43 -14.09 14.60 -4.73
C ARG A 43 -15.52 14.22 -5.10
N GLU A 44 -15.73 13.55 -6.23
CA GLU A 44 -17.04 13.03 -6.62
C GLU A 44 -17.54 11.98 -5.61
N MET A 45 -16.68 11.04 -5.18
CA MET A 45 -17.03 10.07 -4.13
C MET A 45 -17.32 10.74 -2.78
N MET A 46 -16.58 11.78 -2.40
CA MET A 46 -16.85 12.55 -1.17
C MET A 46 -18.16 13.34 -1.22
N GLN A 47 -18.59 13.73 -2.42
CA GLN A 47 -19.87 14.41 -2.66
C GLN A 47 -21.04 13.43 -2.73
N ASP A 48 -20.79 12.12 -2.83
CA ASP A 48 -21.84 11.11 -2.86
C ASP A 48 -22.64 11.13 -1.53
N PRO A 49 -23.98 11.26 -1.58
CA PRO A 49 -24.80 11.34 -0.38
C PRO A 49 -24.72 10.09 0.50
N LYS A 50 -24.52 8.88 -0.08
CA LYS A 50 -24.33 7.65 0.70
C LYS A 50 -23.02 7.70 1.47
N PHE A 51 -21.98 8.23 0.84
CA PHE A 51 -20.70 8.42 1.50
C PHE A 51 -20.81 9.43 2.63
N GLN A 52 -21.47 10.57 2.39
CA GLN A 52 -21.72 11.58 3.41
C GLN A 52 -22.54 11.05 4.59
N ASP A 53 -23.57 10.25 4.34
CA ASP A 53 -24.38 9.65 5.40
C ASP A 53 -23.59 8.66 6.23
N ASN A 54 -22.76 7.82 5.60
CA ASN A 54 -21.86 6.92 6.31
C ASN A 54 -20.82 7.68 7.11
N MET A 55 -20.26 8.75 6.54
CA MET A 55 -19.28 9.59 7.21
C MET A 55 -19.89 10.34 8.40
N LYS A 56 -21.13 10.82 8.30
CA LYS A 56 -21.89 11.40 9.43
C LYS A 56 -22.12 10.38 10.53
N LYS A 57 -22.60 9.17 10.21
CA LYS A 57 -22.78 8.09 11.19
C LYS A 57 -21.47 7.72 11.89
N MET A 58 -20.37 7.68 11.13
CA MET A 58 -19.04 7.46 11.69
C MET A 58 -18.61 8.62 12.58
N ALA A 59 -18.85 9.86 12.16
CA ALA A 59 -18.51 11.06 12.92
C ALA A 59 -19.29 11.17 14.24
N GLU A 60 -20.53 10.67 14.25
CA GLU A 60 -21.37 10.61 15.45
C GLU A 60 -20.92 9.54 16.45
N SER A 61 -20.15 8.54 15.99
CA SER A 61 -19.64 7.47 16.84
C SER A 61 -18.72 8.01 17.95
N ASN A 62 -18.83 7.42 19.14
CA ASN A 62 -17.99 7.79 20.29
C ASN A 62 -16.50 7.57 20.01
N GLN A 63 -16.16 6.53 19.23
CA GLN A 63 -14.79 6.26 18.83
C GLN A 63 -14.24 7.41 17.99
N PHE A 64 -14.98 7.88 16.98
CA PHE A 64 -14.54 8.99 16.15
C PHE A 64 -14.38 10.28 16.97
N LYS A 65 -15.34 10.59 17.85
CA LYS A 65 -15.24 11.77 18.74
C LYS A 65 -14.02 11.70 19.66
N ALA A 66 -13.73 10.53 20.24
CA ALA A 66 -12.56 10.33 21.08
C ALA A 66 -11.26 10.47 20.27
N SER A 67 -11.20 9.87 19.08
CA SER A 67 -10.08 10.02 18.16
C SER A 67 -9.88 11.48 17.75
N MET A 68 -10.95 12.21 17.38
CA MET A 68 -10.89 13.62 17.00
C MET A 68 -10.34 14.49 18.14
N LYS A 69 -10.75 14.22 19.38
CA LYS A 69 -10.23 14.92 20.56
C LYS A 69 -8.73 14.64 20.75
N ASN A 70 -8.31 13.39 20.68
CA ASN A 70 -6.90 13.01 20.82
C ASN A 70 -6.03 13.57 19.69
N THR A 71 -6.54 13.57 18.46
CA THR A 71 -5.89 14.20 17.31
C THR A 71 -5.76 15.70 17.53
N LYS A 72 -6.82 16.37 18.00
CA LYS A 72 -6.78 17.80 18.30
C LYS A 72 -5.72 18.11 19.37
N GLU A 73 -5.69 17.37 20.47
CA GLU A 73 -4.68 17.52 21.53
C GLU A 73 -3.26 17.27 21.03
N SER A 74 -3.10 16.33 20.09
CA SER A 74 -1.80 16.04 19.47
C SER A 74 -1.38 17.08 18.43
N MET A 75 -2.34 17.79 17.80
CA MET A 75 -2.08 18.88 16.85
C MET A 75 -1.82 20.22 17.53
N GLU A 76 -2.35 20.42 18.74
CA GLU A 76 -2.07 21.60 19.57
C GLU A 76 -0.67 21.55 20.21
N ASP A 77 -0.05 20.36 20.27
CA ASP A 77 1.29 20.15 20.79
C ASP A 77 2.33 20.19 19.64
N PRO A 78 3.13 21.25 19.52
CA PRO A 78 4.07 21.42 18.41
C PRO A 78 5.17 20.34 18.39
N GLU A 79 5.55 19.77 19.54
CA GLU A 79 6.55 18.69 19.59
C GLU A 79 5.98 17.39 19.02
N LYS A 80 4.71 17.08 19.35
CA LYS A 80 4.03 15.92 18.78
C LYS A 80 3.78 16.08 17.28
N VAL A 81 3.39 17.27 16.84
CA VAL A 81 3.24 17.57 15.41
C VAL A 81 4.56 17.36 14.68
N LYS A 82 5.66 17.88 15.21
CA LYS A 82 6.99 17.71 14.60
C LYS A 82 7.39 16.25 14.51
N LYS A 83 7.22 15.49 15.60
CA LYS A 83 7.51 14.04 15.61
C LYS A 83 6.62 13.26 14.64
N LEU A 84 5.36 13.66 14.50
CA LEU A 84 4.43 13.06 13.53
C LEU A 84 4.88 13.35 12.10
N GLN A 85 5.27 14.60 11.80
CA GLN A 85 5.80 14.99 10.49
C GLN A 85 7.08 14.23 10.15
N GLU A 86 8.04 14.15 11.08
CA GLU A 86 9.29 13.40 10.88
C GLU A 86 9.01 11.92 10.61
N SER A 87 8.12 11.29 11.41
CA SER A 87 7.73 9.89 11.20
C SER A 87 6.99 9.68 9.88
N MET A 88 6.18 10.66 9.45
CA MET A 88 5.50 10.61 8.16
C MET A 88 6.49 10.75 7.01
N GLU A 89 7.44 11.67 7.10
CA GLU A 89 8.49 11.88 6.09
C GLU A 89 9.39 10.64 5.94
N GLU A 90 9.77 10.00 7.05
CA GLU A 90 10.52 8.74 7.02
C GLU A 90 9.74 7.64 6.29
N ARG A 91 8.47 7.46 6.64
CA ARG A 91 7.60 6.47 6.00
C ARG A 91 7.38 6.74 4.52
N LEU A 92 7.27 8.01 4.13
CA LEU A 92 7.15 8.41 2.73
C LEU A 92 8.44 8.08 1.96
N LYS A 93 9.61 8.44 2.49
CA LYS A 93 10.90 8.10 1.87
C LYS A 93 11.08 6.59 1.68
N ASP A 94 10.67 5.80 2.68
CA ASP A 94 10.72 4.34 2.59
C ASP A 94 9.68 3.76 1.63
N GLY A 95 8.48 4.36 1.57
CA GLY A 95 7.44 4.01 0.61
C GLY A 95 7.85 4.30 -0.83
N ASP A 96 8.44 5.47 -1.09
CA ASP A 96 8.93 5.89 -2.42
C ASP A 96 10.06 4.99 -2.92
N LYS A 97 11.00 4.62 -2.04
CA LYS A 97 12.05 3.65 -2.39
C LYS A 97 11.46 2.30 -2.81
N GLN A 98 10.51 1.79 -2.03
CA GLN A 98 9.84 0.52 -2.33
C GLN A 98 9.02 0.60 -3.62
N LEU A 99 8.32 1.71 -3.84
CA LEU A 99 7.54 1.92 -5.07
C LEU A 99 8.47 1.90 -6.29
N LYS A 100 9.61 2.59 -6.20
CA LYS A 100 10.61 2.61 -7.28
C LYS A 100 11.21 1.23 -7.55
N GLU A 101 11.56 0.48 -6.50
CA GLU A 101 12.05 -0.90 -6.64
C GLU A 101 11.00 -1.83 -7.27
N LEU A 102 9.71 -1.63 -6.96
CA LEU A 102 8.62 -2.37 -7.58
C LEU A 102 8.44 -1.97 -9.05
N GLU A 103 8.44 -0.68 -9.38
CA GLU A 103 8.36 -0.19 -10.76
C GLU A 103 9.54 -0.72 -11.61
N GLU A 104 10.76 -0.74 -11.07
CA GLU A 104 11.94 -1.30 -11.73
C GLU A 104 11.83 -2.81 -11.95
N LYS A 105 11.32 -3.55 -10.95
CA LYS A 105 11.06 -5.00 -11.10
C LYS A 105 9.96 -5.29 -12.12
N GLU A 106 8.85 -4.55 -12.08
CA GLU A 106 7.78 -4.70 -13.07
C GLU A 106 8.24 -4.33 -14.48
N ALA A 107 9.13 -3.34 -14.62
CA ALA A 107 9.72 -3.00 -15.90
C ALA A 107 10.70 -4.07 -16.42
N ALA A 108 11.39 -4.79 -15.52
CA ALA A 108 12.24 -5.91 -15.87
C ALA A 108 11.42 -7.15 -16.28
N ASP A 109 10.37 -7.50 -15.51
CA ASP A 109 9.44 -8.59 -15.85
C ASP A 109 8.71 -8.33 -17.18
N LYS A 110 8.30 -7.08 -17.47
CA LYS A 110 7.70 -6.72 -18.76
C LYS A 110 8.67 -6.80 -19.95
N LYS A 111 9.99 -6.79 -19.72
CA LYS A 111 10.98 -7.01 -20.78
C LYS A 111 11.29 -8.49 -21.00
N GLU A 112 11.07 -9.35 -20.02
CA GLU A 112 11.25 -10.81 -20.18
C GLU A 112 9.96 -11.53 -20.63
N GLY A 113 8.80 -10.87 -20.59
CA GLY A 113 7.51 -11.43 -21.04
C GLY A 113 7.17 -11.29 -22.53
N VAL A 114 8.09 -10.88 -23.40
CA VAL A 114 7.87 -10.75 -24.86
C VAL A 114 8.89 -11.56 -25.65
N GLU A 115 9.07 -12.84 -25.33
CA GLU A 115 9.67 -13.83 -26.24
C GLU A 115 9.11 -15.23 -25.92
N ASP A 116 7.83 -15.46 -26.21
CA ASP A 116 7.36 -16.79 -26.65
C ASP A 116 6.01 -16.64 -27.35
N GLY A 117 6.09 -16.22 -28.61
CA GLY A 117 4.93 -15.94 -29.45
C GLY A 117 5.26 -16.10 -30.92
N ASP A 118 6.01 -17.15 -31.29
CA ASP A 118 6.21 -17.48 -32.70
C ASP A 118 6.40 -18.99 -32.90
N GLU A 119 5.30 -19.77 -32.85
CA GLU A 119 5.21 -20.93 -33.74
C GLU A 119 3.76 -21.41 -34.00
N LYS A 120 3.16 -20.87 -35.07
CA LYS A 120 2.46 -21.59 -36.17
C LYS A 120 1.49 -20.64 -36.87
N PRO A 121 1.39 -20.65 -38.22
CA PRO A 121 1.04 -21.89 -38.94
C PRO A 121 1.65 -22.06 -40.36
N ALA A 122 1.86 -23.31 -40.80
CA ALA A 122 1.69 -23.68 -42.21
C ALA A 122 1.53 -25.19 -42.35
N ALA A 123 0.28 -25.63 -42.50
CA ALA A 123 -0.02 -26.90 -43.14
C ALA A 123 0.20 -26.75 -44.66
N LYS A 124 0.83 -27.76 -45.27
CA LYS A 124 0.72 -28.06 -46.70
C LYS A 124 0.35 -29.52 -46.84
#